data_AF-A0A976IIB3-F1
#
_entry.id   AF-A0A976IIB3-F1
#
_cell.length_a   1.000
_cell.length_b   1.000
_cell.length_c   1.000
_cell.angle_alpha   90.00
_cell.angle_beta   90.00
_cell.angle_gamma   90.00
#
_symmetry.space_group_name_H-M   'P 1'
#
loop_
_entity.id
_entity.type
_entity.pdbx_description
1 polymer ?
#
loop_
_entity_poly.entity_id
_entity_poly.type
_entity_poly.pdbx_seq_one_letter_code
_entity_poly.pdbx_strand_id
1 'polypeptide(L)'
;MKRALVIRNVSSYDVPLDSLDNACVQACCREGFVTELAVNDDQKVIEQLLKAHARSNDRNFSYLQAAPVPDSFDVVLFRASGLSERRLYPLLHKIRSISKKIFLCVFSPHLAEHPMARYQCFQEGASMVTHSLEAVRDVLSFITSCGKENGCKALSGRKWRGRSGGRDGFACPFCGMNDMNEDQLWRHCPLYHINENNTDGINCPICRETPRGPFQVHMYNAHGPPGRHEMTSEFHMADSMLYSFALVVCHNKKYNRFLLVQEFANSGFWLPGGRIDSGENPAEAAIRETKEEAGIDIRLTGVLKLEYHPKQDRNGSEYVRMRFIFYAEPLDCDQPPKSIPDYESAGATWCCADQVASLPLRGSEPVTYFEHIVSGKPIYPLDLIHMTSSSS
;
A
#
# COMPACT_ATOMS: atom_id res chain seq x y z
N MET A 1 2.66 4.59 25.82
CA MET A 1 1.35 5.03 25.29
C MET A 1 1.61 5.65 23.93
N LYS A 2 0.87 5.26 22.90
CA LYS A 2 1.12 5.70 21.52
C LYS A 2 0.74 7.18 21.33
N ARG A 3 1.45 7.90 20.47
CA ARG A 3 1.26 9.34 20.24
C ARG A 3 0.97 9.66 18.78
N ALA A 4 0.00 10.55 18.55
CA ALA A 4 -0.38 11.02 17.22
C ALA A 4 -0.29 12.55 17.14
N LEU A 5 0.20 13.06 16.01
CA LEU A 5 0.17 14.48 15.67
C LEU A 5 -0.79 14.69 14.50
N VAL A 6 -1.82 15.50 14.68
CA VAL A 6 -2.73 15.91 13.60
C VAL A 6 -2.33 17.30 13.13
N ILE A 7 -1.84 17.39 11.89
CA ILE A 7 -1.45 18.65 11.26
C ILE A 7 -2.65 19.21 10.51
N ARG A 8 -3.14 20.35 10.98
CA ARG A 8 -4.31 21.05 10.45
C ARG A 8 -3.90 22.04 9.36
N ASN A 9 -4.69 22.14 8.30
CA ASN A 9 -4.49 23.16 7.27
C ASN A 9 -5.05 24.53 7.69
N VAL A 10 -4.48 25.11 8.74
CA VAL A 10 -4.79 26.46 9.23
C VAL A 10 -3.49 27.17 9.61
N SER A 11 -3.51 28.50 9.60
CA SER A 11 -2.33 29.34 9.93
C SER A 11 -2.20 29.68 11.43
N SER A 12 -3.29 29.56 12.20
CA SER A 12 -3.31 29.84 13.64
C SER A 12 -4.08 28.78 14.42
N TYR A 13 -3.67 28.57 15.68
CA TYR A 13 -4.35 27.71 16.65
C TYR A 13 -5.70 28.27 17.08
N ASP A 14 -5.91 29.58 16.89
CA ASP A 14 -7.16 30.26 17.23
C ASP A 14 -8.31 29.86 16.30
N VAL A 15 -8.02 29.24 15.15
CA VAL A 15 -9.05 28.73 14.23
C VAL A 15 -9.73 27.51 14.87
N PRO A 16 -11.05 27.56 15.13
CA PRO A 16 -11.78 26.44 15.73
C PRO A 16 -11.65 25.15 14.91
N LEU A 17 -11.77 24.00 15.57
CA LEU A 17 -11.80 22.70 14.88
C LEU A 17 -13.07 22.59 14.05
N ASP A 18 -12.93 22.29 12.76
CA ASP A 18 -14.07 21.93 11.93
C ASP A 18 -14.46 20.45 12.10
N SER A 19 -15.44 19.98 11.34
CA SER A 19 -15.92 18.60 11.42
C SER A 19 -14.85 17.56 11.06
N LEU A 20 -13.97 17.86 10.09
CA LEU A 20 -12.90 16.96 9.66
C LEU A 20 -11.74 16.92 10.65
N ASP A 21 -11.33 18.07 11.18
CA ASP A 21 -10.34 18.16 12.27
C ASP A 21 -10.79 17.30 13.46
N ASN A 22 -12.05 17.47 13.87
CA ASN A 22 -12.63 16.67 14.95
C ASN A 22 -12.66 15.18 14.60
N ALA A 23 -13.05 14.81 13.38
CA ALA A 23 -13.09 13.41 12.97
C ALA A 23 -11.71 12.73 13.00
N CYS A 24 -10.66 13.42 12.54
CA CYS A 24 -9.28 12.97 12.60
C CYS A 24 -8.80 12.77 14.05
N VAL A 25 -9.00 13.78 14.90
CA VAL A 25 -8.63 13.68 16.33
C VAL A 25 -9.38 12.55 17.02
N GLN A 26 -10.69 12.43 16.77
CA GLN A 26 -11.51 11.37 17.34
C GLN A 26 -11.08 9.98 16.87
N ALA A 27 -10.63 9.82 15.62
CA ALA A 27 -10.08 8.54 15.13
C ALA A 27 -8.84 8.14 15.95
N CYS A 28 -7.91 9.07 16.20
CA CYS A 28 -6.72 8.82 17.02
C CYS A 28 -7.09 8.53 18.49
N CYS A 29 -7.92 9.35 19.11
CA CYS A 29 -8.30 9.18 20.52
C CYS A 29 -9.05 7.87 20.78
N ARG A 30 -9.92 7.43 19.87
CA ARG A 30 -10.67 6.17 19.99
C ARG A 30 -9.75 4.95 20.00
N GLU A 31 -8.67 5.00 19.22
CA GLU A 31 -7.64 3.94 19.19
C GLU A 31 -6.59 4.07 20.30
N GLY A 32 -6.80 4.99 21.26
CA GLY A 32 -5.96 5.14 22.45
C GLY A 32 -4.70 5.98 22.27
N PHE A 33 -4.61 6.79 21.21
CA PHE A 33 -3.49 7.71 21.01
C PHE A 33 -3.64 8.98 21.86
N VAL A 34 -2.54 9.39 22.50
CA VAL A 34 -2.40 10.77 22.98
C VAL A 34 -2.22 11.66 21.75
N THR A 35 -3.23 12.47 21.47
CA THR A 35 -3.33 13.23 20.22
C THR A 35 -3.01 14.70 20.44
N GLU A 36 -2.03 15.20 19.70
CA GLU A 36 -1.66 16.61 19.67
C GLU A 36 -2.06 17.25 18.34
N LEU A 37 -2.28 18.56 18.37
CA LEU A 37 -2.60 19.36 17.20
C LEU A 37 -1.40 20.21 16.82
N ALA A 38 -1.14 20.28 15.52
CA ALA A 38 -0.26 21.28 14.92
C ALA A 38 -1.03 22.11 13.90
N VAL A 39 -0.64 23.37 13.77
CA VAL A 39 -0.99 24.19 12.60
C VAL A 39 0.02 23.94 11.50
N ASN A 40 -0.35 24.29 10.28
CA ASN A 40 0.52 24.15 9.13
C ASN A 40 1.57 25.27 9.13
N ASP A 41 2.61 25.09 9.93
CA ASP A 41 3.77 25.95 10.12
C ASP A 41 5.00 25.04 10.24
N ASP A 42 5.82 25.03 9.19
CA ASP A 42 6.90 24.07 9.01
C ASP A 42 7.91 24.12 10.16
N GLN A 43 8.22 25.32 10.67
CA GLN A 43 9.16 25.47 11.78
C GLN A 43 8.55 24.92 13.06
N LYS A 44 7.28 25.24 13.37
CA LYS A 44 6.61 24.75 14.57
C LYS A 44 6.38 23.25 14.57
N VAL A 45 5.98 22.67 13.42
CA VAL A 45 5.82 21.22 13.27
C VAL A 45 7.13 20.51 13.56
N ILE A 46 8.22 20.99 12.97
CA ILE A 46 9.55 20.39 13.16
C ILE A 46 10.03 20.58 14.59
N GLU A 47 9.83 21.76 15.18
CA GLU A 47 10.12 21.97 16.61
C GLU A 47 9.33 21.02 17.51
N GLN A 48 8.06 20.74 17.23
CA GLN A 48 7.27 19.78 18.02
C GLN A 48 7.80 18.36 17.86
N LEU A 49 8.13 17.95 16.63
CA LEU A 49 8.73 16.64 16.34
C LEU A 49 10.09 16.47 17.05
N LEU A 50 10.94 17.51 17.07
CA LEU A 50 12.27 17.52 17.69
C LEU A 50 12.23 17.76 19.21
N LYS A 51 11.37 18.62 19.76
CA LYS A 51 11.23 18.84 21.22
C LYS A 51 10.80 17.59 21.94
N ALA A 52 9.92 16.82 21.32
CA ALA A 52 9.52 15.53 21.84
C ALA A 52 10.65 14.46 21.71
N HIS A 53 11.63 14.65 20.82
CA HIS A 53 12.87 13.86 20.75
C HIS A 53 13.92 14.30 21.80
N ALA A 54 13.91 15.57 22.23
CA ALA A 54 14.80 16.08 23.28
C ALA A 54 14.33 15.71 24.70
N ARG A 55 13.01 15.61 24.95
CA ARG A 55 12.46 15.21 26.27
C ARG A 55 12.78 13.77 26.68
N SER A 56 13.25 12.91 25.77
CA SER A 56 13.77 11.57 26.09
C SER A 56 15.24 11.55 26.54
N ASN A 57 15.98 12.67 26.40
CA ASN A 57 17.39 12.77 26.77
C ASN A 57 17.64 13.23 28.21
N ASP A 58 16.60 13.53 28.99
CA ASP A 58 16.76 14.13 30.33
C ASP A 58 16.86 13.08 31.46
N ARG A 59 17.73 12.09 31.27
CA ARG A 59 18.26 11.25 32.35
C ARG A 59 19.77 11.12 32.18
N ASN A 60 20.50 11.83 33.05
CA ASN A 60 21.94 11.71 33.26
C ASN A 60 22.42 10.25 33.18
N PHE A 61 23.01 9.83 32.07
CA PHE A 61 23.89 8.67 32.04
C PHE A 61 25.00 8.85 31.00
N SER A 62 26.22 8.73 31.52
CA SER A 62 27.50 8.79 30.83
C SER A 62 27.68 7.67 29.80
N TYR A 63 28.32 8.02 28.68
CA TYR A 63 29.08 7.18 27.75
C TYR A 63 28.90 5.65 27.88
N LEU A 64 28.13 5.05 26.96
CA LEU A 64 28.34 3.73 26.31
C LEU A 64 27.12 3.43 25.42
N GLN A 65 27.36 3.20 24.12
CA GLN A 65 26.42 2.72 23.07
C GLN A 65 25.09 3.48 22.94
N ALA A 66 24.98 4.28 21.87
CA ALA A 66 23.74 4.97 21.48
C ALA A 66 22.61 3.97 21.18
N ALA A 67 21.74 3.73 22.17
CA ALA A 67 20.45 3.08 21.95
C ALA A 67 19.56 4.00 21.10
N PRO A 68 18.68 3.45 20.23
CA PRO A 68 17.78 4.26 19.41
C PRO A 68 16.82 5.06 20.31
N VAL A 69 16.83 6.37 20.15
CA VAL A 69 15.94 7.32 20.83
C VAL A 69 14.47 6.99 20.50
N PRO A 70 13.53 7.01 21.47
CA PRO A 70 12.11 6.86 21.16
C PRO A 70 11.66 7.95 20.20
N ASP A 71 10.95 7.59 19.14
CA ASP A 71 10.28 8.59 18.30
C ASP A 71 9.28 9.36 19.14
N SER A 72 9.17 10.67 18.88
CA SER A 72 8.21 11.53 19.55
C SER A 72 6.76 11.16 19.26
N PHE A 73 6.48 10.66 18.05
CA PHE A 73 5.15 10.31 17.58
C PHE A 73 5.20 8.99 16.83
N ASP A 74 4.17 8.17 16.96
CA ASP A 74 4.01 6.95 16.16
C ASP A 74 3.32 7.25 14.83
N VAL A 75 2.45 8.29 14.81
CA VAL A 75 1.64 8.68 13.66
C VAL A 75 1.65 10.19 13.48
N VAL A 76 1.79 10.64 12.24
CA VAL A 76 1.47 12.01 11.82
C VAL A 76 0.38 11.95 10.76
N LEU A 77 -0.74 12.61 11.04
CA LEU A 77 -1.90 12.68 10.17
C LEU A 77 -2.04 14.10 9.60
N PHE A 78 -1.83 14.24 8.30
CA PHE A 78 -1.99 15.51 7.59
C PHE A 78 -3.43 15.67 7.12
N ARG A 79 -4.16 16.63 7.69
CA ARG A 79 -5.44 17.10 7.12
C ARG A 79 -5.11 18.03 5.96
N ALA A 80 -4.78 17.43 4.81
CA ALA A 80 -4.22 18.14 3.66
C ALA A 80 -5.26 18.75 2.72
N SER A 81 -6.56 18.64 3.02
CA SER A 81 -7.61 19.33 2.25
C SER A 81 -7.37 20.84 2.24
N GLY A 82 -7.21 21.41 1.04
CA GLY A 82 -6.90 22.82 0.81
C GLY A 82 -5.43 23.20 1.06
N LEU A 83 -4.54 22.23 1.37
CA LEU A 83 -3.12 22.46 1.50
C LEU A 83 -2.47 22.37 0.12
N SER A 84 -1.75 23.41 -0.30
CA SER A 84 -1.00 23.35 -1.55
C SER A 84 0.11 22.29 -1.47
N GLU A 85 0.27 21.52 -2.54
CA GLU A 85 1.35 20.55 -2.73
C GLU A 85 2.74 21.11 -2.41
N ARG A 86 3.01 22.36 -2.82
CA ARG A 86 4.27 23.10 -2.55
C ARG A 86 4.65 23.18 -1.06
N ARG A 87 3.66 23.07 -0.17
CA ARG A 87 3.86 23.08 1.28
C ARG A 87 3.87 21.67 1.87
N LEU A 88 3.04 20.78 1.34
CA LEU A 88 2.93 19.41 1.83
C LEU A 88 4.20 18.60 1.57
N TYR A 89 4.71 18.63 0.34
CA TYR A 89 5.81 17.77 -0.10
C TYR A 89 7.12 17.99 0.68
N PRO A 90 7.62 19.22 0.86
CA PRO A 90 8.84 19.42 1.65
C PRO A 90 8.69 18.98 3.10
N LEU A 91 7.49 19.12 3.67
CA LEU A 91 7.20 18.72 5.04
C LEU A 91 7.16 17.19 5.18
N LEU A 92 6.50 16.47 4.26
CA LEU A 92 6.54 15.00 4.22
C LEU A 92 7.98 14.48 4.16
N HIS A 93 8.77 15.01 3.22
CA HIS A 93 10.17 14.65 3.05
C HIS A 93 10.99 14.86 4.32
N LYS A 94 10.81 16.03 4.95
CA LYS A 94 11.54 16.40 6.16
C LYS A 94 11.16 15.54 7.36
N ILE A 95 9.88 15.17 7.53
CA ILE A 95 9.50 14.25 8.62
C ILE A 95 10.07 12.86 8.36
N ARG A 96 10.00 12.36 7.12
CA ARG A 96 10.54 11.05 6.77
C ARG A 96 12.05 10.96 6.96
N SER A 97 12.79 12.03 6.71
CA SER A 97 14.24 12.10 6.95
C SER A 97 14.61 12.17 8.43
N ILE A 98 13.71 12.67 9.29
CA ILE A 98 13.88 12.63 10.75
C ILE A 98 13.65 11.21 11.28
N SER A 99 12.60 10.52 10.83
CA SER A 99 12.32 9.15 11.28
C SER A 99 11.58 8.30 10.25
N LYS A 100 12.15 7.11 9.99
CA LYS A 100 11.51 6.05 9.20
C LYS A 100 10.44 5.27 9.97
N LYS A 101 10.33 5.45 11.29
CA LYS A 101 9.41 4.72 12.16
C LYS A 101 8.05 5.40 12.28
N ILE A 102 7.96 6.69 11.95
CA ILE A 102 6.69 7.43 11.96
C ILE A 102 5.81 6.97 10.80
N PHE A 103 4.56 6.65 11.09
CA PHE A 103 3.55 6.44 10.05
C PHE A 103 3.03 7.79 9.54
N LEU A 104 3.28 8.12 8.27
CA LEU A 104 2.86 9.38 7.67
C LEU A 104 1.59 9.19 6.84
N CYS A 105 0.47 9.69 7.34
CA CYS A 105 -0.83 9.58 6.67
C CYS A 105 -1.25 10.93 6.09
N VAL A 106 -1.48 10.99 4.77
CA VAL A 106 -2.07 12.13 4.10
C VAL A 106 -3.56 11.90 3.92
N PHE A 107 -4.38 12.67 4.63
CA PHE A 107 -5.84 12.63 4.54
C PHE A 107 -6.36 13.78 3.65
N SER A 108 -6.70 13.47 2.40
CA SER A 108 -7.20 14.44 1.41
C SER A 108 -7.92 13.73 0.24
N PRO A 109 -9.20 14.02 -0.01
CA PRO A 109 -9.92 13.56 -1.21
C PRO A 109 -9.20 13.94 -2.50
N HIS A 110 -8.78 15.21 -2.61
CA HIS A 110 -8.11 15.72 -3.81
C HIS A 110 -6.81 14.96 -4.12
N LEU A 111 -5.95 14.73 -3.12
CA LEU A 111 -4.67 14.05 -3.34
C LEU A 111 -4.84 12.54 -3.54
N ALA A 112 -5.85 11.93 -2.90
CA ALA A 112 -6.11 10.51 -3.08
C ALA A 112 -6.64 10.18 -4.49
N GLU A 113 -7.42 11.08 -5.08
CA GLU A 113 -8.05 10.93 -6.40
C GLU A 113 -7.24 11.50 -7.56
N HIS A 114 -6.21 12.31 -7.30
CA HIS A 114 -5.35 12.88 -8.33
C HIS A 114 -4.09 12.01 -8.51
N PRO A 115 -3.93 11.26 -9.62
CA PRO A 115 -2.91 10.21 -9.72
C PRO A 115 -1.46 10.70 -9.53
N MET A 116 -1.08 11.80 -10.18
CA MET A 116 0.28 12.36 -10.04
C MET A 116 0.55 12.90 -8.61
N ALA A 117 -0.37 13.68 -8.06
CA ALA A 117 -0.24 14.22 -6.71
C ALA A 117 -0.20 13.13 -5.63
N ARG A 118 -0.98 12.05 -5.80
CA ARG A 118 -0.91 10.82 -4.99
C ARG A 118 0.48 10.22 -5.04
N TYR A 119 0.99 9.97 -6.25
CA TYR A 119 2.31 9.40 -6.46
C TYR A 119 3.40 10.25 -5.81
N GLN A 120 3.34 11.57 -5.98
CA GLN A 120 4.28 12.50 -5.35
C GLN A 120 4.24 12.46 -3.82
N CYS A 121 3.06 12.36 -3.19
CA CYS A 121 3.00 12.18 -1.73
C CYS A 121 3.82 10.96 -1.26
N PHE A 122 3.73 9.86 -1.99
CA PHE A 122 4.48 8.64 -1.72
C PHE A 122 5.99 8.79 -1.97
N GLN A 123 6.39 9.48 -3.05
CA GLN A 123 7.80 9.83 -3.31
C GLN A 123 8.41 10.68 -2.19
N GLU A 124 7.60 11.54 -1.58
CA GLU A 124 8.02 12.39 -0.46
C GLU A 124 7.94 11.69 0.90
N GLY A 125 7.61 10.39 0.91
CA GLY A 125 7.70 9.56 2.11
C GLY A 125 6.41 9.38 2.87
N ALA A 126 5.24 9.75 2.32
CA ALA A 126 3.96 9.31 2.88
C ALA A 126 3.93 7.78 2.98
N SER A 127 3.42 7.27 4.10
CA SER A 127 3.11 5.84 4.25
C SER A 127 1.75 5.53 3.64
N MET A 128 0.78 6.45 3.70
CA MET A 128 -0.56 6.26 3.16
C MET A 128 -1.17 7.58 2.69
N VAL A 129 -1.89 7.54 1.56
CA VAL A 129 -2.70 8.66 1.06
C VAL A 129 -4.14 8.18 0.93
N THR A 130 -5.07 8.79 1.65
CA THR A 130 -6.46 8.35 1.72
C THR A 130 -7.44 9.50 1.91
N HIS A 131 -8.71 9.23 1.66
CA HIS A 131 -9.84 10.07 2.07
C HIS A 131 -10.85 9.29 2.92
N SER A 132 -10.53 8.04 3.28
CA SER A 132 -11.37 7.17 4.10
C SER A 132 -10.94 7.23 5.56
N LEU A 133 -11.84 7.70 6.43
CA LEU A 133 -11.64 7.66 7.87
C LEU A 133 -11.65 6.22 8.42
N GLU A 134 -12.33 5.30 7.73
CA GLU A 134 -12.30 3.88 8.07
C GLU A 134 -10.90 3.30 7.85
N ALA A 135 -10.26 3.62 6.72
CA ALA A 135 -8.89 3.23 6.45
C ALA A 135 -7.91 3.79 7.49
N VAL A 136 -8.09 5.06 7.88
CA VAL A 136 -7.30 5.66 8.97
C VAL A 136 -7.48 4.89 10.28
N ARG A 137 -8.72 4.55 10.65
CA ARG A 137 -8.99 3.79 11.89
C ARG A 137 -8.40 2.39 11.88
N ASP A 138 -8.51 1.66 10.76
CA ASP A 138 -7.92 0.31 10.65
C ASP A 138 -6.40 0.35 10.85
N VAL A 139 -5.72 1.31 10.21
CA VAL A 139 -4.27 1.49 10.39
C VAL A 139 -3.91 1.90 11.82
N LEU A 140 -4.66 2.83 12.43
CA LEU A 140 -4.41 3.23 13.82
C LEU A 140 -4.60 2.06 14.80
N SER A 141 -5.64 1.25 14.62
CA SER A 141 -5.86 0.01 15.37
C SER A 141 -4.68 -0.96 15.23
N PHE A 142 -4.17 -1.14 14.01
CA PHE A 142 -2.98 -1.95 13.78
C PHE A 142 -1.75 -1.41 14.53
N ILE A 143 -1.46 -0.11 14.42
CA ILE A 143 -0.31 0.52 15.09
C ILE A 143 -0.40 0.41 16.61
N THR A 144 -1.61 0.54 17.18
CA THR A 144 -1.87 0.33 18.62
C THR A 144 -1.70 -1.12 19.05
N SER A 145 -1.89 -2.08 18.13
CA SER A 145 -1.66 -3.50 18.41
C SER A 145 -0.18 -3.87 18.49
N CYS A 146 0.69 -3.15 17.77
CA CYS A 146 2.14 -3.37 17.80
C CYS A 146 2.72 -2.99 19.18
N GLY A 147 3.54 -3.86 19.75
CA GLY A 147 4.14 -3.70 21.08
C GLY A 147 3.20 -3.97 22.26
N LYS A 148 2.06 -4.63 22.03
CA LYS A 148 1.26 -5.25 23.09
C LYS A 148 1.52 -6.75 23.06
N GLU A 149 2.00 -7.32 24.17
CA GLU A 149 2.24 -8.76 24.32
C GLU A 149 1.06 -9.60 23.77
N ASN A 150 1.40 -10.65 23.02
CA ASN A 150 0.65 -11.78 22.42
C ASN A 150 -0.78 -12.11 22.91
N GLY A 151 -1.67 -11.13 23.05
CA GLY A 151 -2.98 -11.34 23.70
C GLY A 151 -4.09 -10.36 23.30
N CYS A 152 -3.87 -9.46 22.34
CA CYS A 152 -4.95 -8.59 21.88
C CYS A 152 -5.79 -9.27 20.79
N LYS A 153 -7.06 -9.56 21.12
CA LYS A 153 -8.11 -9.83 20.13
C LYS A 153 -8.18 -8.64 19.18
N ALA A 154 -7.97 -8.87 17.88
CA ALA A 154 -8.28 -7.86 16.87
C ALA A 154 -9.77 -7.49 16.95
N LEU A 155 -10.10 -6.22 16.72
CA LEU A 155 -11.47 -5.72 16.56
C LEU A 155 -12.23 -6.42 15.40
N SER A 156 -11.52 -7.16 14.54
CA SER A 156 -12.07 -8.01 13.46
C SER A 156 -12.28 -9.48 13.84
N GLY A 157 -12.11 -9.88 15.11
CA GLY A 157 -12.33 -11.26 15.55
C GLY A 157 -11.25 -12.27 15.12
N ARG A 158 -10.23 -11.86 14.35
CA ARG A 158 -9.08 -12.71 13.99
C ARG A 158 -8.03 -12.70 15.11
N LYS A 159 -7.70 -13.88 15.66
CA LYS A 159 -6.54 -14.05 16.54
C LYS A 159 -5.28 -14.03 15.68
N TRP A 160 -4.28 -13.22 16.05
CA TRP A 160 -2.93 -13.28 15.48
C TRP A 160 -2.31 -14.65 15.80
N ARG A 161 -1.77 -15.34 14.79
CA ARG A 161 -1.27 -16.73 14.89
C ARG A 161 0.23 -16.86 14.60
N GLY A 162 0.89 -15.78 14.18
CA GLY A 162 2.31 -15.77 13.86
C GLY A 162 3.24 -16.09 15.04
N ARG A 163 4.47 -16.51 14.72
CA ARG A 163 5.53 -16.79 15.71
C ARG A 163 5.84 -15.55 16.55
N SER A 164 6.20 -15.77 17.82
CA SER A 164 6.75 -14.72 18.68
C SER A 164 8.26 -14.60 18.46
N GLY A 165 8.77 -13.37 18.37
CA GLY A 165 10.22 -13.10 18.26
C GLY A 165 10.98 -13.23 19.59
N GLY A 166 10.47 -13.99 20.55
CA GLY A 166 10.99 -14.03 21.92
C GLY A 166 10.58 -12.80 22.75
N ARG A 167 11.43 -12.38 23.69
CA ARG A 167 11.15 -11.27 24.64
C ARG A 167 11.07 -9.89 23.99
N ASP A 168 11.78 -9.67 22.88
CA ASP A 168 11.92 -8.35 22.25
C ASP A 168 11.14 -8.22 20.92
N GLY A 169 10.43 -9.28 20.53
CA GLY A 169 9.77 -9.39 19.23
C GLY A 169 10.75 -9.34 18.03
N PHE A 170 10.19 -9.34 16.82
CA PHE A 170 10.95 -9.14 15.59
C PHE A 170 11.12 -7.64 15.30
N ALA A 171 12.28 -7.29 14.74
CA ALA A 171 12.59 -5.94 14.29
C ALA A 171 12.46 -5.81 12.76
N CYS A 172 11.87 -4.72 12.30
CA CYS A 172 11.78 -4.37 10.89
C CYS A 172 13.16 -3.94 10.37
N PRO A 173 13.67 -4.55 9.28
CA PRO A 173 14.97 -4.21 8.72
C PRO A 173 15.03 -2.82 8.07
N PHE A 174 13.89 -2.24 7.71
CA PHE A 174 13.82 -0.94 7.02
C PHE A 174 13.85 0.26 7.96
N CYS A 175 13.16 0.18 9.10
CA CYS A 175 13.03 1.29 10.05
C CYS A 175 13.55 0.98 11.46
N GLY A 176 13.87 -0.28 11.76
CA GLY A 176 14.32 -0.69 13.09
C GLY A 176 13.24 -0.65 14.17
N MET A 177 11.95 -0.49 13.81
CA MET A 177 10.84 -0.72 14.76
C MET A 177 10.86 -2.18 15.21
N ASN A 178 10.72 -2.45 16.50
CA ASN A 178 10.81 -3.78 17.11
C ASN A 178 9.51 -4.14 17.85
N ASP A 179 9.53 -5.21 18.65
CA ASP A 179 8.40 -5.66 19.46
C ASP A 179 7.15 -6.03 18.62
N MET A 180 7.40 -6.65 17.46
CA MET A 180 6.36 -7.20 16.57
C MET A 180 6.40 -8.72 16.58
N ASN A 181 5.22 -9.36 16.54
CA ASN A 181 5.13 -10.76 16.13
C ASN A 181 5.26 -10.91 14.60
N GLU A 182 5.31 -12.14 14.11
CA GLU A 182 5.44 -12.42 12.67
C GLU A 182 4.34 -11.76 11.81
N ASP A 183 3.06 -11.87 12.20
CA ASP A 183 1.96 -11.28 11.41
C ASP A 183 2.01 -9.75 11.43
N GLN A 184 2.41 -9.16 12.55
CA GLN A 184 2.60 -7.72 12.69
C GLN A 184 3.75 -7.24 11.82
N LEU A 185 4.89 -7.94 11.81
CA LEU A 185 6.00 -7.58 10.94
C LEU A 185 5.62 -7.76 9.46
N TRP A 186 4.92 -8.84 9.13
CA TRP A 186 4.40 -9.13 7.79
C TRP A 186 3.51 -7.99 7.26
N ARG A 187 2.58 -7.48 8.10
CA ARG A 187 1.73 -6.33 7.74
C ARG A 187 2.48 -5.00 7.77
N HIS A 188 3.41 -4.82 8.71
CA HIS A 188 4.17 -3.58 8.88
C HIS A 188 5.04 -3.27 7.66
N CYS A 189 5.71 -4.28 7.11
CA CYS A 189 6.66 -4.11 6.01
C CYS A 189 6.06 -3.36 4.82
N PRO A 190 5.01 -3.85 4.15
CA PRO A 190 4.40 -3.10 3.06
C PRO A 190 3.69 -1.84 3.56
N LEU A 191 2.98 -1.88 4.69
CA LEU A 191 2.21 -0.73 5.16
C LEU A 191 3.05 0.53 5.41
N TYR A 192 4.27 0.37 5.92
CA TYR A 192 5.18 1.50 6.18
C TYR A 192 6.14 1.78 5.03
N HIS A 193 6.53 0.73 4.28
CA HIS A 193 7.68 0.74 3.38
C HIS A 193 7.32 0.34 1.95
N ILE A 194 6.07 0.50 1.52
CA ILE A 194 5.62 0.12 0.17
C ILE A 194 6.42 0.79 -0.96
N ASN A 195 6.97 1.98 -0.70
CA ASN A 195 7.78 2.74 -1.65
C ASN A 195 9.29 2.61 -1.42
N GLU A 196 9.75 1.77 -0.49
CA GLU A 196 11.17 1.46 -0.44
C GLU A 196 11.50 0.64 -1.69
N ASN A 197 12.64 0.93 -2.33
CA ASN A 197 13.07 0.19 -3.50
C ASN A 197 13.28 -1.28 -3.14
N ASN A 198 13.14 -2.16 -4.14
CA ASN A 198 13.48 -3.57 -3.99
C ASN A 198 14.91 -3.70 -3.45
N THR A 199 15.01 -4.23 -2.23
CA THR A 199 16.28 -4.38 -1.53
C THR A 199 16.58 -5.86 -1.35
N ASP A 200 17.72 -6.29 -1.89
CA ASP A 200 18.26 -7.65 -1.76
C ASP A 200 19.26 -7.72 -0.59
N GLY A 201 19.61 -8.93 -0.16
CA GLY A 201 20.67 -9.13 0.84
C GLY A 201 20.30 -8.79 2.28
N ILE A 202 19.02 -8.49 2.56
CA ILE A 202 18.51 -8.30 3.92
C ILE A 202 18.35 -9.67 4.59
N ASN A 203 18.98 -9.86 5.75
CA ASN A 203 18.76 -11.05 6.56
C ASN A 203 17.36 -11.02 7.17
N CYS A 204 16.57 -12.06 6.92
CA CYS A 204 15.22 -12.14 7.45
C CYS A 204 15.24 -12.23 8.97
N PRO A 205 14.54 -11.33 9.70
CA PRO A 205 14.50 -11.37 11.15
C PRO A 205 13.77 -12.59 11.71
N ILE A 206 12.92 -13.25 10.90
CA ILE A 206 12.08 -14.38 11.30
C ILE A 206 12.81 -15.71 11.07
N CYS A 207 13.21 -16.03 9.83
CA CYS A 207 13.86 -17.31 9.50
C CYS A 207 15.40 -17.25 9.49
N ARG A 208 16.02 -16.07 9.57
CA ARG A 208 17.48 -15.84 9.47
C ARG A 208 18.10 -16.17 8.12
N GLU A 209 17.29 -16.47 7.12
CA GLU A 209 17.76 -16.64 5.75
C GLU A 209 18.00 -15.29 5.07
N THR A 210 18.92 -15.27 4.12
CA THR A 210 19.09 -14.16 3.18
C THR A 210 18.42 -14.56 1.87
N PRO A 211 17.22 -14.04 1.55
CA PRO A 211 16.49 -14.45 0.35
C PRO A 211 17.25 -14.06 -0.92
N ARG A 212 17.09 -14.88 -1.96
CA ARG A 212 17.52 -14.53 -3.31
C ARG A 212 16.43 -13.67 -3.94
N GLY A 213 16.68 -12.37 -4.08
CA GLY A 213 15.72 -11.38 -4.57
C GLY A 213 15.13 -10.51 -3.47
N PRO A 214 14.07 -9.71 -3.78
CA PRO A 214 13.62 -8.65 -2.89
C PRO A 214 13.09 -9.19 -1.56
N PHE A 215 13.52 -8.58 -0.45
CA PHE A 215 13.09 -9.00 0.88
C PHE A 215 11.58 -9.00 1.08
N GLN A 216 10.86 -8.05 0.49
CA GLN A 216 9.40 -7.96 0.61
C GLN A 216 8.68 -9.17 0.01
N VAL A 217 9.16 -9.69 -1.13
CA VAL A 217 8.63 -10.90 -1.78
C VAL A 217 8.83 -12.12 -0.87
N HIS A 218 10.00 -12.24 -0.25
CA HIS A 218 10.24 -13.28 0.74
C HIS A 218 9.36 -13.13 1.98
N MET A 219 9.25 -11.92 2.54
CA MET A 219 8.40 -11.65 3.70
C MET A 219 6.95 -12.03 3.41
N TYR A 220 6.41 -11.67 2.26
CA TYR A 220 5.05 -12.02 1.89
C TYR A 220 4.83 -13.53 1.78
N ASN A 221 5.67 -14.20 0.97
CA ASN A 221 5.44 -15.59 0.55
C ASN A 221 5.88 -16.64 1.59
N ALA A 222 6.92 -16.36 2.40
CA ALA A 222 7.47 -17.32 3.37
C ALA A 222 6.93 -17.15 4.80
N HIS A 223 6.28 -16.01 5.10
CA HIS A 223 5.82 -15.67 6.44
C HIS A 223 4.35 -15.26 6.44
N GLY A 224 3.81 -15.05 7.65
CA GLY A 224 2.42 -14.62 7.81
C GLY A 224 1.43 -15.67 7.28
N PRO A 225 0.26 -15.25 6.78
CA PRO A 225 -0.74 -16.17 6.26
C PRO A 225 -0.24 -17.04 5.08
N PRO A 226 0.46 -16.52 4.06
CA PRO A 226 0.98 -17.35 2.96
C PRO A 226 1.96 -18.43 3.42
N GLY A 227 2.94 -18.08 4.27
CA GLY A 227 3.91 -19.05 4.81
C GLY A 227 3.30 -20.15 5.69
N ARG A 228 2.08 -19.93 6.18
CA ARG A 228 1.28 -20.92 6.92
C ARG A 228 0.26 -21.65 6.04
N HIS A 229 0.24 -21.41 4.73
CA HIS A 229 -0.74 -21.95 3.79
C HIS A 229 -2.19 -21.54 4.09
N GLU A 230 -2.37 -20.39 4.75
CA GLU A 230 -3.68 -19.75 4.96
C GLU A 230 -4.08 -18.89 3.74
N MET A 231 -3.11 -18.58 2.87
CA MET A 231 -3.23 -17.86 1.58
C MET A 231 -2.29 -18.50 0.55
N THR A 232 -2.52 -18.25 -0.74
CA THR A 232 -1.62 -18.70 -1.81
C THR A 232 -0.22 -18.10 -1.64
N SER A 233 0.81 -18.90 -1.91
CA SER A 233 2.22 -18.45 -1.92
C SER A 233 2.80 -18.68 -3.32
N GLU A 234 3.46 -17.66 -3.85
CA GLU A 234 4.10 -17.69 -5.17
C GLU A 234 5.28 -18.68 -5.23
N PHE A 235 5.82 -19.09 -4.08
CA PHE A 235 6.95 -20.04 -4.01
C PHE A 235 6.57 -21.49 -4.28
N HIS A 236 5.30 -21.86 -4.12
CA HIS A 236 4.85 -23.25 -4.22
C HIS A 236 4.19 -23.59 -5.56
N MET A 237 4.48 -22.82 -6.61
CA MET A 237 3.90 -23.06 -7.93
C MET A 237 4.66 -24.14 -8.70
N ALA A 238 3.91 -25.01 -9.39
CA ALA A 238 4.49 -26.04 -10.25
C ALA A 238 5.27 -25.41 -11.42
N ASP A 239 6.39 -26.04 -11.79
CA ASP A 239 7.09 -25.71 -13.03
C ASP A 239 6.11 -25.90 -14.21
N SER A 240 5.83 -24.81 -14.92
CA SER A 240 4.94 -24.79 -16.08
C SER A 240 5.66 -24.18 -17.26
N MET A 241 5.51 -24.78 -18.44
CA MET A 241 5.95 -24.18 -19.69
C MET A 241 5.04 -23.02 -20.12
N LEU A 242 3.86 -22.88 -19.52
CA LEU A 242 2.90 -21.82 -19.79
C LEU A 242 2.67 -20.95 -18.54
N TYR A 243 3.05 -19.68 -18.64
CA TYR A 243 2.81 -18.66 -17.64
C TYR A 243 1.68 -17.75 -18.11
N SER A 244 0.50 -17.94 -17.54
CA SER A 244 -0.70 -17.20 -17.91
C SER A 244 -1.01 -16.09 -16.91
N PHE A 245 -1.37 -14.92 -17.41
CA PHE A 245 -1.71 -13.73 -16.64
C PHE A 245 -3.05 -13.17 -17.11
N ALA A 246 -3.78 -12.53 -16.19
CA ALA A 246 -5.00 -11.80 -16.48
C ALA A 246 -4.81 -10.32 -16.13
N LEU A 247 -5.03 -9.43 -17.09
CA LEU A 247 -4.96 -7.99 -16.93
C LEU A 247 -6.32 -7.38 -17.19
N VAL A 248 -6.65 -6.32 -16.45
CA VAL A 248 -7.96 -5.66 -16.52
C VAL A 248 -7.83 -4.20 -16.90
N VAL A 249 -8.55 -3.81 -17.95
CA VAL A 249 -8.82 -2.42 -18.29
C VAL A 249 -10.20 -2.09 -17.75
N CYS A 250 -10.25 -1.62 -16.50
CA CYS A 250 -11.50 -1.27 -15.82
C CYS A 250 -11.86 0.19 -16.13
N HIS A 251 -13.01 0.38 -16.81
CA HIS A 251 -13.49 1.68 -17.24
C HIS A 251 -14.76 2.05 -16.47
N ASN A 252 -14.67 3.09 -15.65
CA ASN A 252 -15.81 3.72 -15.00
C ASN A 252 -16.48 4.68 -16.00
N LYS A 253 -17.47 4.18 -16.72
CA LYS A 253 -18.22 4.94 -17.74
C LYS A 253 -18.93 6.18 -17.20
N LYS A 254 -19.38 6.16 -15.93
CA LYS A 254 -20.07 7.30 -15.29
C LYS A 254 -19.18 8.53 -15.23
N TYR A 255 -17.89 8.32 -14.93
CA TYR A 255 -16.91 9.40 -14.77
C TYR A 255 -15.91 9.50 -15.93
N ASN A 256 -15.99 8.59 -16.91
CA ASN A 256 -15.03 8.45 -18.01
C ASN A 256 -13.58 8.36 -17.51
N ARG A 257 -13.35 7.49 -16.52
CA ARG A 257 -12.03 7.26 -15.90
C ARG A 257 -11.68 5.79 -15.87
N PHE A 258 -10.40 5.50 -15.83
CA PHE A 258 -9.85 4.16 -15.84
C PHE A 258 -9.10 3.87 -14.54
N LEU A 259 -9.19 2.63 -14.08
CA LEU A 259 -8.55 2.19 -12.85
C LEU A 259 -7.05 1.98 -13.08
N LEU A 260 -6.24 2.52 -12.17
CA LEU A 260 -4.80 2.27 -12.10
C LEU A 260 -4.42 1.81 -10.70
N VAL A 261 -3.56 0.81 -10.63
CA VAL A 261 -2.91 0.36 -9.40
C VAL A 261 -1.55 1.03 -9.29
N GLN A 262 -1.23 1.56 -8.11
CA GLN A 262 0.11 2.04 -7.81
C GLN A 262 0.93 0.88 -7.24
N GLU A 263 1.88 0.41 -8.02
CA GLU A 263 2.68 -0.76 -7.69
C GLU A 263 3.70 -0.47 -6.60
N PHE A 264 4.13 -1.52 -5.91
CA PHE A 264 5.14 -1.44 -4.88
C PHE A 264 6.53 -1.11 -5.46
N ALA A 265 7.47 -0.77 -4.57
CA ALA A 265 8.87 -0.52 -4.88
C ALA A 265 9.13 0.54 -5.97
N ASN A 266 8.31 1.60 -5.99
CA ASN A 266 8.41 2.72 -6.95
C ASN A 266 8.30 2.29 -8.42
N SER A 267 7.58 1.21 -8.70
CA SER A 267 7.41 0.72 -10.08
C SER A 267 6.48 1.61 -10.92
N GLY A 268 5.76 2.56 -10.30
CA GLY A 268 4.80 3.43 -10.97
C GLY A 268 3.40 2.84 -11.00
N PHE A 269 2.56 3.33 -11.91
CA PHE A 269 1.21 2.81 -12.12
C PHE A 269 1.17 1.73 -13.20
N TRP A 270 0.24 0.79 -13.03
CA TRP A 270 -0.11 -0.21 -14.04
C TRP A 270 -1.61 -0.53 -14.00
N LEU A 271 -2.06 -1.39 -14.91
CA LEU A 271 -3.40 -1.97 -14.90
C LEU A 271 -3.53 -2.98 -13.73
N PRO A 272 -4.72 -3.16 -13.14
CA PRO A 272 -4.91 -4.32 -12.28
C PRO A 272 -4.61 -5.63 -13.02
N GLY A 273 -3.89 -6.56 -12.40
CA GLY A 273 -3.71 -7.89 -12.96
C GLY A 273 -2.46 -8.64 -12.52
N GLY A 274 -2.61 -9.95 -12.39
CA GLY A 274 -1.57 -10.85 -11.94
C GLY A 274 -1.62 -12.20 -12.63
N ARG A 275 -1.00 -13.19 -12.00
CA ARG A 275 -0.90 -14.54 -12.52
C ARG A 275 -2.22 -15.28 -12.28
N ILE A 276 -2.53 -16.23 -13.15
CA ILE A 276 -3.67 -17.13 -12.94
C ILE A 276 -3.23 -18.26 -12.00
N ASP A 277 -3.97 -18.43 -10.90
CA ASP A 277 -3.71 -19.45 -9.91
C ASP A 277 -4.12 -20.85 -10.38
N SER A 278 -3.60 -21.88 -9.72
CA SER A 278 -3.95 -23.27 -10.02
C SER A 278 -5.44 -23.53 -9.76
N GLY A 279 -6.15 -24.02 -10.78
CA GLY A 279 -7.59 -24.30 -10.72
C GLY A 279 -8.49 -23.09 -11.00
N GLU A 280 -7.90 -21.90 -11.10
CA GLU A 280 -8.58 -20.65 -11.46
C GLU A 280 -8.58 -20.46 -12.99
N ASN A 281 -9.68 -19.92 -13.53
CA ASN A 281 -9.73 -19.52 -14.93
C ASN A 281 -9.29 -18.04 -15.11
N PRO A 282 -8.96 -17.59 -16.34
CA PRO A 282 -8.50 -16.21 -16.56
C PRO A 282 -9.46 -15.10 -16.11
N ALA A 283 -10.77 -15.33 -16.17
CA ALA A 283 -11.76 -14.35 -15.75
C ALA A 283 -11.86 -14.25 -14.22
N GLU A 284 -11.77 -15.37 -13.51
CA GLU A 284 -11.69 -15.41 -12.05
C GLU A 284 -10.45 -14.66 -11.55
N ALA A 285 -9.29 -14.94 -12.16
CA ALA A 285 -8.04 -14.25 -11.85
C ALA A 285 -8.17 -12.74 -12.05
N ALA A 286 -8.72 -12.29 -13.19
CA ALA A 286 -8.96 -10.88 -13.45
C ALA A 286 -9.80 -10.19 -12.35
N ILE A 287 -10.84 -10.87 -11.86
CA ILE A 287 -11.72 -10.34 -10.80
C ILE A 287 -10.99 -10.32 -9.45
N ARG A 288 -10.31 -11.42 -9.09
CA ARG A 288 -9.54 -11.54 -7.85
C ARG A 288 -8.44 -10.47 -7.77
N GLU A 289 -7.59 -10.38 -8.80
CA GLU A 289 -6.47 -9.44 -8.87
C GLU A 289 -6.96 -7.99 -8.78
N THR A 290 -8.04 -7.64 -9.48
CA THR A 290 -8.62 -6.29 -9.38
C THR A 290 -9.11 -5.99 -7.96
N LYS A 291 -9.66 -6.99 -7.27
CA LYS A 291 -10.10 -6.84 -5.89
C LYS A 291 -8.93 -6.70 -4.92
N GLU A 292 -7.90 -7.51 -5.07
CA GLU A 292 -6.71 -7.54 -4.21
C GLU A 292 -5.89 -6.25 -4.36
N GLU A 293 -5.56 -5.87 -5.58
CA GLU A 293 -4.69 -4.73 -5.87
C GLU A 293 -5.41 -3.38 -5.76
N ALA A 294 -6.68 -3.30 -6.20
CA ALA A 294 -7.40 -2.03 -6.29
C ALA A 294 -8.62 -1.92 -5.38
N GLY A 295 -9.07 -3.00 -4.75
CA GLY A 295 -10.25 -3.01 -3.88
C GLY A 295 -11.60 -2.92 -4.61
N ILE A 296 -11.61 -2.84 -5.94
CA ILE A 296 -12.80 -2.59 -6.75
C ILE A 296 -13.45 -3.90 -7.18
N ASP A 297 -14.76 -4.02 -6.97
CA ASP A 297 -15.55 -5.12 -7.50
C ASP A 297 -15.95 -4.82 -8.95
N ILE A 298 -15.66 -5.76 -9.86
CA ILE A 298 -15.84 -5.54 -11.31
C ILE A 298 -16.73 -6.61 -11.94
N ARG A 299 -17.27 -6.26 -13.11
CA ARG A 299 -17.83 -7.20 -14.08
C ARG A 299 -17.02 -7.12 -15.37
N LEU A 300 -16.50 -8.26 -15.81
CA LEU A 300 -15.91 -8.36 -17.14
C LEU A 300 -17.02 -8.23 -18.19
N THR A 301 -16.78 -7.45 -19.23
CA THR A 301 -17.77 -7.20 -20.30
C THR A 301 -17.20 -7.42 -21.69
N GLY A 302 -15.90 -7.69 -21.81
CA GLY A 302 -15.31 -8.12 -23.08
C GLY A 302 -13.82 -8.46 -22.98
N VAL A 303 -13.27 -8.90 -24.10
CA VAL A 303 -11.85 -9.19 -24.32
C VAL A 303 -11.28 -8.12 -25.23
N LEU A 304 -10.14 -7.53 -24.84
CA LEU A 304 -9.40 -6.59 -25.68
C LEU A 304 -8.36 -7.31 -26.51
N LYS A 305 -7.65 -8.25 -25.89
CA LYS A 305 -6.53 -8.93 -26.53
C LYS A 305 -6.18 -10.23 -25.82
N LEU A 306 -5.75 -11.22 -26.60
CA LEU A 306 -4.99 -12.37 -26.12
C LEU A 306 -3.59 -12.25 -26.67
N GLU A 307 -2.60 -12.33 -25.80
CA GLU A 307 -1.20 -12.28 -26.20
C GLU A 307 -0.51 -13.61 -25.91
N TYR A 308 0.28 -14.08 -26.88
CA TYR A 308 1.06 -15.31 -26.80
C TYR A 308 2.51 -14.98 -27.14
N HIS A 309 3.39 -15.05 -26.14
CA HIS A 309 4.79 -14.67 -26.29
C HIS A 309 5.70 -15.83 -25.90
N PRO A 310 6.32 -16.53 -26.87
CA PRO A 310 7.44 -17.42 -26.59
C PRO A 310 8.60 -16.63 -25.97
N LYS A 311 9.22 -17.18 -24.94
CA LYS A 311 10.30 -16.58 -24.16
C LYS A 311 11.33 -17.64 -23.80
N GLN A 312 12.51 -17.17 -23.44
CA GLN A 312 13.59 -17.98 -22.91
C GLN A 312 14.04 -17.37 -21.59
N ASP A 313 14.20 -18.18 -20.55
CA ASP A 313 14.74 -17.74 -19.26
C ASP A 313 16.27 -17.53 -19.34
N ARG A 314 16.88 -17.09 -18.23
CA ARG A 314 18.34 -16.85 -18.17
C ARG A 314 19.18 -18.14 -18.30
N ASN A 315 18.59 -19.30 -18.03
CA ASN A 315 19.23 -20.60 -18.09
C ASN A 315 19.07 -21.26 -19.46
N GLY A 316 18.33 -20.62 -20.37
CA GLY A 316 18.07 -21.13 -21.71
C GLY A 316 16.80 -21.96 -21.84
N SER A 317 16.00 -22.11 -20.77
CA SER A 317 14.76 -22.88 -20.81
C SER A 317 13.66 -22.08 -21.54
N GLU A 318 12.96 -22.74 -22.45
CA GLU A 318 11.86 -22.14 -23.19
C GLU A 318 10.56 -22.18 -22.37
N TYR A 319 9.82 -21.08 -22.41
CA TYR A 319 8.48 -20.98 -21.84
C TYR A 319 7.61 -20.01 -22.64
N VAL A 320 6.31 -20.04 -22.42
CA VAL A 320 5.33 -19.14 -23.03
C VAL A 320 4.77 -18.23 -21.97
N ARG A 321 4.79 -16.92 -22.24
CA ARG A 321 4.01 -15.94 -21.48
C ARG A 321 2.73 -15.62 -22.23
N MET A 322 1.60 -16.01 -21.67
CA MET A 322 0.27 -15.73 -22.19
C MET A 322 -0.42 -14.65 -21.35
N ARG A 323 -1.03 -13.65 -21.98
CA ARG A 323 -1.78 -12.59 -21.28
C ARG A 323 -3.18 -12.45 -21.83
N PHE A 324 -4.18 -12.55 -20.96
CA PHE A 324 -5.56 -12.23 -21.24
C PHE A 324 -5.80 -10.78 -20.82
N ILE A 325 -6.20 -9.91 -21.75
CA ILE A 325 -6.50 -8.51 -21.45
C ILE A 325 -8.00 -8.33 -21.57
N PHE A 326 -8.66 -8.15 -20.43
CA PHE A 326 -10.10 -7.98 -20.32
C PHE A 326 -10.50 -6.51 -20.26
N TYR A 327 -11.67 -6.22 -20.81
CA TYR A 327 -12.39 -4.98 -20.55
C TYR A 327 -13.43 -5.23 -19.45
N ALA A 328 -13.47 -4.34 -18.47
CA ALA A 328 -14.34 -4.45 -17.31
C ALA A 328 -14.98 -3.12 -16.94
N GLU A 329 -16.05 -3.21 -16.18
CA GLU A 329 -16.74 -2.06 -15.58
C GLU A 329 -16.88 -2.32 -14.06
N PRO A 330 -16.77 -1.28 -13.21
CA PRO A 330 -17.02 -1.46 -11.79
C PRO A 330 -18.50 -1.80 -11.55
N LEU A 331 -18.77 -2.68 -10.58
CA LEU A 331 -20.14 -2.99 -10.16
C LEU A 331 -20.80 -1.78 -9.48
N ASP A 332 -20.02 -1.02 -8.71
CA ASP A 332 -20.40 0.26 -8.13
C ASP A 332 -19.44 1.35 -8.63
N CYS A 333 -19.98 2.30 -9.40
CA CYS A 333 -19.20 3.41 -9.96
C CYS A 333 -18.69 4.37 -8.88
N ASP A 334 -19.26 4.36 -7.67
CA ASP A 334 -18.92 5.23 -6.56
C ASP A 334 -18.04 4.53 -5.51
N GLN A 335 -17.70 3.25 -5.72
CA GLN A 335 -16.77 2.52 -4.86
C GLN A 335 -15.38 3.17 -4.91
N PRO A 336 -14.84 3.61 -3.76
CA PRO A 336 -13.51 4.22 -3.73
C PRO A 336 -12.44 3.13 -3.92
N PRO A 337 -11.38 3.40 -4.71
CA PRO A 337 -10.24 2.49 -4.78
C PRO A 337 -9.56 2.33 -3.43
N LYS A 338 -8.95 1.16 -3.23
CA LYS A 338 -8.12 0.82 -2.08
C LYS A 338 -7.07 1.91 -1.81
N SER A 339 -6.96 2.31 -0.56
CA SER A 339 -5.98 3.31 -0.11
C SER A 339 -5.00 2.83 0.94
N ILE A 340 -5.26 1.68 1.59
CA ILE A 340 -4.36 1.09 2.58
C ILE A 340 -3.29 0.31 1.81
N PRO A 341 -2.00 0.66 1.94
CA PRO A 341 -0.94 -0.13 1.35
C PRO A 341 -0.82 -1.50 2.00
N ASP A 342 -0.60 -2.51 1.16
CA ASP A 342 -0.19 -3.85 1.55
C ASP A 342 0.74 -4.40 0.45
N TYR A 343 1.02 -5.71 0.47
CA TYR A 343 1.94 -6.29 -0.51
C TYR A 343 1.47 -6.13 -1.96
N GLU A 344 0.16 -6.13 -2.21
CA GLU A 344 -0.40 -6.10 -3.56
C GLU A 344 -0.22 -4.72 -4.20
N SER A 345 -0.35 -3.65 -3.40
CA SER A 345 -0.22 -2.29 -3.93
C SER A 345 -0.06 -1.22 -2.85
N ALA A 346 0.43 -0.05 -3.27
CA ALA A 346 0.29 1.19 -2.49
C ALA A 346 -1.15 1.75 -2.48
N GLY A 347 -2.09 1.02 -3.10
CA GLY A 347 -3.45 1.44 -3.39
C GLY A 347 -3.67 1.73 -4.88
N ALA A 348 -4.87 2.20 -5.20
CA ALA A 348 -5.30 2.45 -6.56
C ALA A 348 -5.95 3.84 -6.70
N THR A 349 -6.17 4.26 -7.95
CA THR A 349 -6.81 5.54 -8.26
C THR A 349 -7.48 5.50 -9.63
N TRP A 350 -8.42 6.41 -9.85
CA TRP A 350 -9.09 6.60 -11.13
C TRP A 350 -8.39 7.70 -11.94
N CYS A 351 -8.04 7.42 -13.20
CA CYS A 351 -7.30 8.33 -14.08
C CYS A 351 -8.04 8.59 -15.40
N CYS A 352 -7.99 9.83 -15.90
CA CYS A 352 -8.47 10.14 -17.24
C CYS A 352 -7.48 9.64 -18.30
N ALA A 353 -7.98 9.20 -19.46
CA ALA A 353 -7.12 8.67 -20.54
C ALA A 353 -6.09 9.69 -21.05
N ASP A 354 -6.41 10.98 -21.07
CA ASP A 354 -5.53 12.07 -21.50
C ASP A 354 -4.40 12.39 -20.51
N GLN A 355 -4.53 11.95 -19.25
CA GLN A 355 -3.55 12.18 -18.20
C GLN A 355 -2.53 11.04 -18.08
N VAL A 356 -2.89 9.82 -18.49
CA VAL A 356 -2.12 8.60 -18.17
C VAL A 356 -0.67 8.65 -18.69
N ALA A 357 -0.45 9.25 -19.87
CA ALA A 357 0.89 9.35 -20.47
C ALA A 357 1.85 10.26 -19.70
N SER A 358 1.34 11.11 -18.80
CA SER A 358 2.16 11.96 -17.93
C SER A 358 2.57 11.28 -16.62
N LEU A 359 1.98 10.13 -16.31
CA LEU A 359 2.25 9.41 -15.07
C LEU A 359 3.54 8.59 -15.15
N PRO A 360 4.20 8.32 -14.02
CA PRO A 360 5.19 7.26 -13.95
C PRO A 360 4.46 5.91 -14.10
N LEU A 361 4.72 5.22 -15.21
CA LEU A 361 4.10 3.93 -15.53
C LEU A 361 5.14 2.82 -15.48
N ARG A 362 4.75 1.64 -14.99
CA ARG A 362 5.59 0.44 -15.08
C ARG A 362 5.81 0.03 -16.56
N GLY A 363 4.91 0.44 -17.47
CA GLY A 363 4.94 0.16 -18.92
C GLY A 363 3.79 0.82 -19.69
N SER A 364 3.72 0.57 -21.00
CA SER A 364 2.89 1.35 -21.95
C SER A 364 1.45 0.84 -22.07
N GLU A 365 1.10 -0.26 -21.40
CA GLU A 365 -0.21 -0.89 -21.46
C GLU A 365 -1.36 0.09 -21.11
N PRO A 366 -1.30 0.87 -20.01
CA PRO A 366 -2.35 1.83 -19.70
C PRO A 366 -2.60 2.85 -20.82
N VAL A 367 -1.54 3.45 -21.37
CA VAL A 367 -1.64 4.41 -22.48
C VAL A 367 -2.29 3.74 -23.69
N THR A 368 -1.83 2.54 -24.04
CA THR A 368 -2.28 1.81 -25.22
C THR A 368 -3.76 1.46 -25.13
N TYR A 369 -4.20 0.92 -23.99
CA TYR A 369 -5.56 0.43 -23.84
C TYR A 369 -6.56 1.52 -23.50
N PHE A 370 -6.19 2.56 -22.74
CA PHE A 370 -7.11 3.67 -22.48
C PHE A 370 -7.42 4.41 -23.79
N GLU A 371 -6.40 4.68 -24.61
CA GLU A 371 -6.58 5.24 -25.95
C GLU A 371 -7.42 4.33 -26.84
N HIS A 372 -7.22 3.01 -26.79
CA HIS A 372 -8.04 2.06 -27.55
C HIS A 372 -9.52 2.19 -27.23
N ILE A 373 -9.87 2.29 -25.94
CA ILE A 373 -11.26 2.43 -25.49
C ILE A 373 -11.84 3.79 -25.88
N VAL A 374 -11.11 4.88 -25.64
CA VAL A 374 -11.58 6.25 -25.94
C VAL A 374 -11.74 6.48 -27.44
N SER A 375 -10.87 5.90 -28.27
CA SER A 375 -10.99 5.90 -29.73
C SER A 375 -12.15 5.04 -30.27
N GLY A 376 -12.92 4.36 -29.41
CA GLY A 376 -14.04 3.51 -29.82
C GLY A 376 -13.61 2.27 -30.60
N LYS A 377 -12.37 1.79 -30.42
CA LYS A 377 -11.91 0.57 -31.08
C LYS A 377 -12.66 -0.66 -30.53
N PRO A 378 -12.73 -1.76 -31.28
CA PRO A 378 -13.52 -2.92 -30.90
C PRO A 378 -13.14 -3.50 -29.53
N ILE A 379 -14.17 -3.88 -28.78
CA ILE A 379 -14.09 -4.74 -27.59
C ILE A 379 -14.80 -6.04 -27.97
N TYR A 380 -14.10 -7.17 -27.88
CA TYR A 380 -14.64 -8.44 -28.34
C TYR A 380 -15.51 -9.09 -27.26
N PRO A 381 -16.53 -9.88 -27.64
CA PRO A 381 -17.36 -10.64 -26.70
C PRO A 381 -16.54 -11.59 -25.80
N LEU A 382 -16.99 -11.80 -24.56
CA LEU A 382 -16.34 -12.74 -23.62
C LEU A 382 -16.42 -14.19 -24.08
N ASP A 383 -17.47 -14.56 -24.81
CA ASP A 383 -17.67 -15.92 -25.35
C ASP A 383 -16.70 -16.27 -26.50
N LEU A 384 -15.85 -15.31 -26.92
CA LEU A 384 -14.70 -15.57 -27.79
C LEU A 384 -13.72 -16.58 -27.16
N ILE A 385 -13.66 -16.62 -25.83
CA ILE A 385 -12.80 -17.53 -25.08
C ILE A 385 -13.70 -18.40 -24.20
N HIS A 386 -13.71 -19.71 -24.47
CA HIS A 386 -14.39 -20.65 -23.60
C HIS A 386 -13.55 -20.89 -22.34
N MET A 387 -14.08 -20.52 -21.17
CA MET A 387 -13.41 -20.61 -19.88
C MET A 387 -14.18 -21.53 -18.96
N THR A 388 -13.50 -22.53 -18.41
CA THR A 388 -14.06 -23.44 -17.40
C THR A 388 -13.07 -23.53 -16.25
N SER A 389 -13.57 -23.41 -15.02
CA SER A 389 -12.78 -23.66 -13.82
C SER A 389 -12.81 -25.15 -13.51
N SER A 390 -11.78 -25.66 -12.82
CA SER A 390 -11.89 -26.99 -12.23
C SER A 390 -12.95 -26.93 -11.13
N SER A 391 -14.06 -27.62 -11.32
CA SER A 391 -15.05 -27.84 -10.24
C SER A 391 -14.33 -28.46 -9.05
N SER A 392 -14.47 -27.83 -7.88
CA SER A 392 -13.93 -28.30 -6.60
C SER A 392 -14.48 -29.66 -6.21
#